data_AF-X1B3B6-F1
#
_entry.id   AF-X1B3B6-F1
#
_cell.length_a   1.000
_cell.length_b   1.000
_cell.length_c   1.000
_cell.angle_alpha   90.00
_cell.angle_beta   90.00
_cell.angle_gamma   90.00
#
_symmetry.space_group_name_H-M   'P 1'
#
loop_
_entity.id
_entity.type
_entity.pdbx_description
1 polymer ?
#
loop_
_entity_poly.entity_id
_entity_poly.type
_entity_poly.pdbx_seq_one_letter_code
_entity_poly.pdbx_strand_id
1 'polypeptide(L)' 'VQSELKTVLKKIDGLISSNKADEAKELIQMVMSKLDKAVSKGVIHKKKASRKKSRLAKKLIKLKAA' A
#
# COMPACT_ATOMS: atom_id res chain seq x y z
N VAL A 1 15.35 -1.38 0.58
CA VAL A 1 14.08 -1.53 1.35
C VAL A 1 13.21 -0.28 1.33
N GLN A 2 13.70 0.90 1.74
CA GLN A 2 12.87 2.12 1.70
C GLN A 2 12.49 2.60 0.29
N SER A 3 13.41 2.50 -0.67
CA SER A 3 13.20 2.85 -2.07
C SER A 3 12.13 1.98 -2.73
N GLU A 4 12.26 0.65 -2.58
CA GLU A 4 11.31 -0.32 -3.10
C GLU A 4 9.87 -0.05 -2.62
N LEU A 5 9.69 0.25 -1.32
CA LEU A 5 8.37 0.61 -0.79
C LEU A 5 7.79 1.90 -1.40
N LYS A 6 8.64 2.89 -1.72
CA LYS A 6 8.18 4.11 -2.42
C LYS A 6 7.75 3.77 -3.85
N THR A 7 8.49 2.91 -4.53
CA THR A 7 8.17 2.50 -5.91
C THR A 7 6.84 1.74 -5.97
N VAL A 8 6.61 0.79 -5.07
CA VAL A 8 5.35 0.02 -5.07
C VAL A 8 4.15 0.90 -4.68
N LEU A 9 4.33 1.87 -3.77
CA LEU A 9 3.27 2.83 -3.46
C LEU A 9 2.89 3.69 -4.68
N LYS A 10 3.85 4.14 -5.49
CA LYS A 10 3.57 4.86 -6.75
C LYS A 10 2.82 3.99 -7.75
N LYS A 11 3.17 2.71 -7.85
CA LYS A 11 2.45 1.75 -8.72
C LYS A 11 0.99 1.59 -8.31
N ILE A 12 0.71 1.46 -7.00
CA ILE A 12 -0.67 1.39 -6.48
C ILE A 12 -1.45 2.66 -6.85
N ASP A 13 -0.84 3.84 -6.70
CA ASP A 13 -1.49 5.10 -7.06
C ASP A 13 -1.82 5.17 -8.56
N GLY A 14 -0.95 4.65 -9.43
CA GLY A 14 -1.23 4.53 -10.87
C GLY A 14 -2.38 3.57 -11.19
N LEU A 15 -2.42 2.40 -10.55
CA LEU A 15 -3.49 1.41 -10.75
C LEU A 15 -4.86 1.91 -10.28
N ILE A 16 -4.89 2.68 -9.19
CA ILE A 16 -6.10 3.36 -8.70
C ILE A 16 -6.59 4.37 -9.74
N SER A 17 -5.70 5.16 -10.34
CA SER A 17 -6.06 6.10 -11.41
C SER A 17 -6.55 5.40 -12.68
N SER A 18 -6.04 4.20 -12.97
CA SER A 18 -6.47 3.38 -14.11
C SER A 18 -7.73 2.54 -13.84
N ASN A 19 -8.38 2.72 -12.70
CA ASN A 19 -9.62 2.04 -12.28
C ASN A 19 -9.57 0.49 -12.28
N LYS A 20 -8.36 -0.07 -12.15
CA LYS A 20 -8.15 -1.52 -12.13
C LYS A 20 -8.27 -2.08 -10.72
N ALA A 21 -9.50 -2.37 -10.31
CA ALA A 21 -9.82 -2.74 -8.93
C ALA A 21 -9.15 -4.05 -8.45
N ASP A 22 -9.00 -5.05 -9.32
CA ASP A 22 -8.48 -6.36 -8.92
C ASP A 22 -6.95 -6.38 -8.85
N GLU A 23 -6.26 -5.82 -9.85
CA GLU A 23 -4.80 -5.62 -9.81
C GLU A 23 -4.40 -4.75 -8.58
N ALA A 24 -5.20 -3.73 -8.25
CA ALA A 24 -4.95 -2.89 -7.08
C ALA A 24 -5.08 -3.67 -5.75
N LYS A 25 -6.05 -4.58 -5.62
CA LYS A 25 -6.22 -5.40 -4.41
C LYS A 25 -5.03 -6.32 -4.16
N GLU A 26 -4.58 -7.04 -5.20
CA GLU A 26 -3.44 -7.96 -5.09
C GLU A 26 -2.17 -7.22 -4.70
N LEU A 27 -1.92 -6.07 -5.34
CA LEU A 27 -0.75 -5.25 -5.05
C LEU A 27 -0.81 -4.67 -3.62
N ILE A 28 -1.99 -4.28 -3.14
CA ILE A 28 -2.19 -3.80 -1.76
C ILE A 28 -1.89 -4.92 -0.75
N GLN A 29 -2.38 -6.15 -0.97
CA GLN A 29 -2.09 -7.29 -0.08
C GLN A 29 -0.58 -7.55 0.02
N MET A 30 0.10 -7.57 -1.13
CA MET A 30 1.56 -7.74 -1.17
C MET A 30 2.29 -6.61 -0.41
N VAL A 31 1.86 -5.36 -0.58
CA VAL A 31 2.45 -4.20 0.12
C VAL A 31 2.21 -4.24 1.61
N MET A 32 1.05 -4.72 2.07
CA MET A 32 0.77 -4.86 3.50
C MET A 32 1.79 -5.81 4.15
N SER A 33 2.06 -6.97 3.55
CA SER A 33 3.08 -7.91 4.05
C SER A 33 4.49 -7.30 4.04
N LYS A 34 4.86 -6.59 2.96
CA LYS A 34 6.17 -5.90 2.87
C LYS A 34 6.31 -4.78 3.92
N LEU A 35 5.23 -4.07 4.26
CA LEU A 35 5.23 -3.05 5.31
C LEU A 35 5.49 -3.67 6.68
N ASP A 36 4.87 -4.80 7.00
CA ASP A 36 5.06 -5.49 8.28
C ASP A 36 6.47 -6.07 8.41
N LYS A 37 6.99 -6.66 7.33
CA LYS A 37 8.40 -7.10 7.26
C LYS A 37 9.38 -5.94 7.42
N ALA A 38 9.02 -4.74 6.97
CA ALA A 38 9.87 -3.56 7.14
C ALA A 38 9.79 -2.97 8.56
N VAL A 39 8.69 -3.21 9.29
CA VAL A 39 8.59 -2.90 10.73
C VAL A 39 9.43 -3.89 11.54
N SER A 40 9.35 -5.20 11.26
CA SER A 40 10.13 -6.20 11.98
C SER A 40 11.64 -6.01 11.79
N LYS A 41 12.07 -5.56 10.62
CA LYS A 41 13.48 -5.18 10.33
C LYS A 41 13.88 -3.81 10.89
N GLY A 42 13.01 -3.09 11.61
CA GLY A 42 13.30 -1.78 12.18
C GLY A 42 13.44 -0.62 11.17
N VAL A 43 13.21 -0.87 9.87
CA VAL A 43 13.37 0.13 8.80
C VAL A 43 12.29 1.21 8.86
N ILE A 44 11.14 0.91 9.48
CA ILE A 44 10.00 1.82 9.62
C ILE A 44 9.38 1.67 10.99
N HIS A 45 9.09 2.78 11.65
CA HIS A 45 8.34 2.78 12.90
C HIS A 45 6.91 2.25 12.71
N LYS A 46 6.41 1.47 13.67
CA LYS A 46 5.05 0.87 13.67
C LYS A 46 3.94 1.85 13.26
N LYS A 47 3.91 3.03 13.87
CA LYS A 47 2.93 4.10 13.55
C LYS A 47 2.98 4.58 12.09
N LYS A 48 4.16 4.56 11.44
CA LYS A 48 4.30 4.97 10.03
C LYS A 48 3.80 3.86 9.10
N ALA A 49 3.97 2.59 9.46
CA ALA A 49 3.34 1.47 8.74
C ALA A 49 1.82 1.49 8.89
N SER A 50 1.28 1.68 10.10
CA SER A 50 -0.17 1.77 10.35
C SER A 50 -0.83 2.91 9.55
N ARG A 51 -0.21 4.09 9.52
CA ARG A 51 -0.69 5.24 8.72
C ARG A 51 -0.76 4.92 7.23
N LYS A 52 0.23 4.22 6.69
CA LYS A 52 0.26 3.81 5.28
C LYS A 52 -0.83 2.77 4.97
N LYS A 53 -0.99 1.75 5.82
CA LYS A 53 -2.06 0.75 5.70
C LYS A 53 -3.44 1.40 5.67
N SER A 54 -3.73 2.29 6.63
CA SER A 54 -5.01 3.00 6.69
C SER A 54 -5.27 3.84 5.43
N ARG A 55 -4.27 4.56 4.93
CA ARG A 55 -4.40 5.34 3.68
C ARG A 55 -4.72 4.47 2.47
N LEU A 56 -4.05 3.33 2.31
CA LEU A 56 -4.31 2.39 1.21
C LEU A 56 -5.73 1.81 1.29
N ALA A 57 -6.17 1.40 2.49
CA ALA A 57 -7.52 0.90 2.70
C ALA A 57 -8.59 1.95 2.34
N LYS A 58 -8.41 3.21 2.77
CA LYS A 58 -9.32 4.31 2.41
C LYS A 58 -9.41 4.52 0.90
N LYS A 59 -8.28 4.46 0.19
CA LYS A 59 -8.27 4.59 -1.27
C LYS A 59 -9.01 3.44 -1.95
N LEU A 60 -8.85 2.20 -1.47
CA LEU A 60 -9.57 1.04 -2.00
C LEU A 60 -11.08 1.12 -1.74
N ILE A 61 -11.49 1.55 -0.55
CA ILE A 61 -12.91 1.77 -0.22
C ILE A 61 -13.49 2.84 -1.14
N LYS A 62 -12.78 3.96 -1.34
CA LYS A 62 -13.21 5.03 -2.25
C LYS A 62 -13.35 4.52 -3.69
N LEU A 63 -12.43 3.67 -4.16
CA LEU A 63 -12.49 3.06 -5.49
C LEU A 63 -13.69 2.10 -5.64
N LYS A 64 -14.04 1.35 -4.58
CA LYS A 64 -15.20 0.44 -4.59
C LYS A 64 -16.55 1.16 -4.47
N ALA A 65 -16.56 2.36 -3.88
CA ALA A 65 -17.78 3.11 -3.62
C ALA A 65 -18.17 4.05 -4.76
N ALA A 66 -17.32 4.19 -5.78
CA ALA A 66 -17.57 4.91 -7.03
C ALA A 66 -17.91 3.91 -8.13
#